data_AF-A0A534VM82-F1
#
_entry.id   AF-A0A534VM82-F1
#
_cell.length_a   1.000
_cell.length_b   1.000
_cell.length_c   1.000
_cell.angle_alpha   90.00
_cell.angle_beta   90.00
_cell.angle_gamma   90.00
#
_symmetry.space_group_name_H-M   'P 1'
#
loop_
_entity.id
_entity.type
_entity.pdbx_description
1 polymer ?
#
loop_
_entity_poly.entity_id
_entity_poly.type
_entity_poly.pdbx_seq_one_letter_code
_entity_poly.pdbx_strand_id
1 'polypeptide(L)'
;IQPIYSDQDQIAKYVREADLVIGGVLIPGAKAPRLVSEKLISQMSEGSVVVDVAVDQGGCIETCRPTTHDHPTYMVHGVVHYCVANMPGAVAQTSTFALTNTTIAYGVKLADLGIVEAAKRDRAL
;
A
#
# COMPACT_ATOMS: atom_id res chain seq x y z
N ILE A 1 -3.91 -20.40 -3.60
CA ILE A 1 -3.75 -19.12 -4.34
C ILE A 1 -3.19 -19.48 -5.71
N GLN A 2 -3.83 -19.06 -6.79
CA GLN A 2 -3.33 -19.24 -8.16
C GLN A 2 -2.74 -17.91 -8.65
N PRO A 3 -1.41 -17.77 -8.74
CA PRO A 3 -0.82 -16.56 -9.29
C PRO A 3 -1.08 -16.50 -10.81
N ILE A 4 -1.39 -15.30 -11.28
CA ILE A 4 -1.58 -15.01 -12.71
C ILE A 4 -0.51 -14.02 -13.12
N TYR A 5 -0.08 -14.09 -14.38
CA TYR A 5 0.88 -13.14 -14.91
C TYR A 5 0.31 -11.71 -14.94
N SER A 6 1.13 -10.74 -14.58
CA SER A 6 0.72 -9.33 -14.49
C SER A 6 0.82 -8.65 -15.85
N ASP A 7 -0.17 -8.88 -16.70
CA ASP A 7 -0.37 -8.15 -17.96
C ASP A 7 -1.70 -7.38 -17.97
N GLN A 8 -1.82 -6.44 -18.92
CA GLN A 8 -2.97 -5.53 -18.98
C GLN A 8 -4.31 -6.26 -19.18
N ASP A 9 -4.33 -7.33 -19.98
CA ASP A 9 -5.56 -8.05 -20.31
C ASP A 9 -6.04 -8.87 -19.11
N GLN A 10 -5.12 -9.54 -18.42
CA GLN A 10 -5.45 -10.28 -17.20
C GLN A 10 -5.91 -9.34 -16.09
N ILE A 11 -5.19 -8.24 -15.84
CA ILE A 11 -5.60 -7.24 -14.84
C ILE A 11 -7.01 -6.73 -15.16
N ALA A 12 -7.25 -6.33 -16.41
CA ALA A 12 -8.54 -5.81 -16.80
C ALA A 12 -9.67 -6.84 -16.65
N LYS A 13 -9.42 -8.11 -16.94
CA LYS A 13 -10.40 -9.18 -16.76
C LYS A 13 -10.76 -9.36 -15.28
N TYR A 14 -9.77 -9.60 -14.43
CA TYR A 14 -10.03 -9.91 -13.02
C TYR A 14 -10.57 -8.74 -12.22
N VAL A 15 -10.16 -7.50 -12.53
CA VAL A 15 -10.72 -6.32 -11.85
C VAL A 15 -12.21 -6.14 -12.16
N ARG A 16 -12.63 -6.37 -13.40
CA ARG A 16 -14.06 -6.27 -13.79
C ARG A 16 -14.95 -7.27 -13.08
N GLU A 17 -14.43 -8.48 -12.86
CA GLU A 17 -15.16 -9.60 -12.25
C GLU A 17 -15.08 -9.58 -10.71
N ALA A 18 -14.24 -8.72 -10.12
CA ALA A 18 -13.97 -8.73 -8.68
C ALA A 18 -14.99 -7.92 -7.86
N ASP A 19 -15.43 -8.52 -6.76
CA ASP A 19 -16.13 -7.81 -5.68
C ASP A 19 -15.17 -6.98 -4.81
N LEU A 20 -13.90 -7.43 -4.70
CA LEU A 20 -12.85 -6.77 -3.92
C LEU A 20 -11.51 -6.81 -4.67
N VAL A 21 -10.88 -5.65 -4.84
CA VAL A 21 -9.52 -5.51 -5.37
C VAL A 21 -8.61 -4.91 -4.32
N ILE A 22 -7.44 -5.52 -4.08
CA ILE A 22 -6.42 -5.01 -3.16
C ILE A 22 -5.17 -4.64 -3.96
N GLY A 23 -4.88 -3.34 -4.03
CA GLY A 23 -3.68 -2.78 -4.62
C GLY A 23 -2.48 -2.90 -3.68
N GLY A 24 -1.61 -3.88 -3.91
CA GLY A 24 -0.42 -4.15 -3.10
C GLY A 24 0.91 -3.93 -3.84
N VAL A 25 0.94 -3.05 -4.84
CA VAL A 25 2.13 -2.85 -5.69
C VAL A 25 3.12 -1.93 -4.99
N LEU A 26 4.35 -2.40 -4.81
CA LEU A 26 5.43 -1.64 -4.19
C LEU A 26 6.66 -1.63 -5.11
N ILE A 27 7.14 -0.45 -5.50
CA ILE A 27 8.43 -0.30 -6.16
C ILE A 27 9.34 0.50 -5.22
N PRO A 28 10.37 -0.11 -4.62
CA PRO A 28 11.27 0.58 -3.70
C PRO A 28 11.86 1.85 -4.33
N GLY A 29 11.65 3.00 -3.68
CA GLY A 29 12.20 4.29 -4.10
C GLY A 29 11.51 4.95 -5.31
N ALA A 30 10.40 4.40 -5.82
CA ALA A 30 9.66 4.97 -6.94
C ALA A 30 8.16 5.02 -6.67
N LYS A 31 7.45 5.87 -7.42
CA LYS A 31 5.99 5.94 -7.39
C LYS A 31 5.39 4.62 -7.92
N ALA A 32 4.33 4.13 -7.28
CA ALA A 32 3.61 2.97 -7.78
C ALA A 32 3.05 3.24 -9.19
N PRO A 33 3.13 2.28 -10.13
CA PRO A 33 2.52 2.41 -11.44
C PRO A 33 0.99 2.33 -11.31
N ARG A 34 0.28 3.13 -12.11
CA ARG A 34 -1.18 3.04 -12.23
C ARG A 34 -1.55 1.82 -13.06
N LEU A 35 -1.88 0.71 -12.40
CA LEU A 35 -2.26 -0.54 -13.06
C LEU A 35 -3.76 -0.61 -13.35
N VAL A 36 -4.58 0.04 -12.51
CA VAL A 36 -6.03 0.07 -12.64
C VAL A 36 -6.45 1.49 -13.00
N SER A 37 -6.92 1.67 -14.23
CA SER A 37 -7.40 2.96 -14.73
C SER A 37 -8.81 3.28 -14.26
N GLU A 38 -9.21 4.55 -14.31
CA GLU A 38 -10.58 4.97 -14.02
C GLU A 38 -11.61 4.27 -14.91
N LYS A 39 -11.28 4.07 -16.20
CA LYS A 39 -12.11 3.31 -17.13
C LYS A 39 -12.37 1.88 -16.66
N LEU A 40 -11.39 1.26 -16.00
CA LEU A 40 -11.54 -0.09 -15.49
C LEU A 40 -12.40 -0.12 -14.22
N ILE A 41 -12.24 0.90 -13.36
CA ILE A 41 -13.09 1.10 -12.17
C ILE A 41 -14.56 1.29 -12.57
N SER A 42 -14.85 2.08 -13.62
CA SER A 42 -16.22 2.28 -14.09
C SER A 42 -16.88 1.03 -14.69
N GLN A 43 -16.11 -0.05 -14.88
CA GLN A 43 -16.60 -1.33 -15.40
C GLN A 43 -16.79 -2.38 -14.30
N MET A 44 -16.45 -2.05 -13.05
CA MET A 44 -16.74 -2.91 -11.91
C MET A 44 -18.23 -2.89 -11.57
N SER A 45 -18.67 -3.90 -10.82
CA SER A 45 -20.04 -3.93 -10.32
C SER A 45 -20.26 -2.87 -9.23
N GLU A 46 -21.46 -2.30 -9.20
CA GLU A 46 -21.84 -1.35 -8.14
C GLU A 46 -21.80 -2.05 -6.78
N GLY A 47 -21.21 -1.39 -5.79
CA GLY A 47 -20.97 -1.96 -4.46
C GLY A 47 -19.64 -2.71 -4.32
N SER A 48 -18.90 -2.96 -5.42
CA SER A 48 -17.54 -3.50 -5.34
C SER A 48 -16.63 -2.57 -4.54
N VAL A 49 -15.56 -3.13 -3.98
CA VAL A 49 -14.62 -2.42 -3.10
C VAL A 49 -13.21 -2.46 -3.69
N VAL A 50 -12.50 -1.34 -3.59
CA VAL A 50 -11.07 -1.27 -3.87
C VAL A 50 -10.32 -0.77 -2.63
N VAL A 51 -9.23 -1.47 -2.29
CA VAL A 51 -8.33 -1.13 -1.19
C VAL A 51 -6.97 -0.84 -1.80
N ASP A 52 -6.46 0.38 -1.69
CA ASP A 52 -5.12 0.73 -2.20
C ASP A 52 -4.12 0.88 -1.05
N VAL A 53 -3.33 -0.16 -0.81
CA VAL A 53 -2.26 -0.18 0.22
C VAL A 53 -1.04 0.61 -0.26
N ALA A 54 -0.86 0.74 -1.58
CA ALA A 54 0.21 1.51 -2.18
C ALA A 54 -0.04 3.04 -2.16
N VAL A 55 -1.13 3.49 -1.52
CA VAL A 55 -1.50 4.90 -1.42
C VAL A 55 -0.39 5.76 -0.83
N ASP A 56 0.40 5.20 0.10
CA ASP A 56 1.57 5.86 0.71
C ASP A 56 2.66 6.23 -0.32
N GLN A 57 2.65 5.58 -1.50
CA GLN A 57 3.56 5.84 -2.62
C GLN A 57 2.83 6.31 -3.89
N GLY A 58 1.66 6.92 -3.71
CA GLY A 58 0.87 7.51 -4.79
C GLY A 58 -0.26 6.61 -5.33
N GLY A 59 -0.35 5.35 -4.90
CA GLY A 59 -1.41 4.41 -5.26
C GLY A 59 -1.24 3.75 -6.63
N CYS A 60 -1.71 2.52 -6.78
CA CYS A 60 -1.71 1.79 -8.05
C CYS A 60 -3.05 1.86 -8.80
N ILE A 61 -4.08 2.44 -8.19
CA ILE A 61 -5.41 2.65 -8.78
C ILE A 61 -5.58 4.14 -9.07
N GLU A 62 -6.02 4.51 -10.26
CA GLU A 62 -6.05 5.91 -10.73
C GLU A 62 -7.01 6.80 -9.95
N THR A 63 -8.18 6.27 -9.57
CA THR A 63 -9.24 6.95 -8.82
C THR A 63 -8.97 7.02 -7.30
N CYS A 64 -7.88 6.42 -6.83
CA CYS A 64 -7.50 6.43 -5.41
C CYS A 64 -6.90 7.77 -4.97
N ARG A 65 -7.49 8.37 -3.93
CA ARG A 65 -6.98 9.53 -3.20
C ARG A 65 -6.80 9.16 -1.73
N PRO A 66 -5.72 9.62 -1.05
CA PRO A 66 -5.52 9.33 0.36
C PRO A 66 -6.73 9.71 1.23
N THR A 67 -7.04 8.85 2.19
CA THR A 67 -8.11 9.01 3.17
C THR A 67 -7.54 8.86 4.59
N THR A 68 -8.36 9.13 5.61
CA THR A 68 -7.98 9.02 7.02
C THR A 68 -8.82 7.97 7.72
N HIS A 69 -8.43 7.56 8.93
CA HIS A 69 -9.25 6.63 9.72
C HIS A 69 -10.64 7.18 10.07
N ASP A 70 -10.79 8.50 10.23
CA ASP A 70 -12.09 9.13 10.51
C ASP A 70 -13.01 9.16 9.29
N HIS A 71 -12.42 9.27 8.09
CA HIS A 71 -13.13 9.29 6.82
C HIS A 71 -12.50 8.28 5.85
N PRO A 72 -12.66 6.98 6.10
CA PRO A 72 -11.85 5.93 5.47
C PRO A 72 -12.28 5.58 4.05
N THR A 73 -13.49 5.98 3.64
CA THR A 73 -14.08 5.57 2.39
C THR A 73 -14.78 6.68 1.63
N TYR A 74 -14.79 6.56 0.31
CA TYR A 74 -15.62 7.36 -0.60
C TYR A 74 -16.05 6.50 -1.80
N MET A 75 -16.98 7.00 -2.62
CA MET A 75 -17.44 6.27 -3.81
C MET A 75 -17.00 6.97 -5.10
N VAL A 76 -16.67 6.16 -6.11
CA VAL A 76 -16.42 6.58 -7.50
C VAL A 76 -17.01 5.52 -8.41
N HIS A 77 -17.86 5.91 -9.38
CA HIS A 77 -18.53 4.98 -10.31
C HIS A 77 -19.26 3.81 -9.61
N GLY A 78 -19.85 4.04 -8.44
CA GLY A 78 -20.52 2.99 -7.65
C GLY A 78 -19.58 2.05 -6.89
N VAL A 79 -18.25 2.27 -6.96
CA VAL A 79 -17.22 1.46 -6.30
C VAL A 79 -16.73 2.15 -5.04
N VAL A 80 -16.71 1.43 -3.91
CA VAL A 80 -16.21 1.92 -2.62
C VAL A 80 -14.69 1.90 -2.62
N HIS A 81 -14.08 3.03 -2.33
CA HIS A 81 -12.63 3.19 -2.25
C HIS A 81 -12.20 3.28 -0.80
N TYR A 82 -11.27 2.43 -0.37
CA TYR A 82 -10.57 2.53 0.91
C TYR A 82 -9.09 2.79 0.65
N CYS A 83 -8.61 3.96 1.05
CA CYS A 83 -7.27 4.44 0.70
C CYS A 83 -6.58 5.06 1.92
N VAL A 84 -6.75 4.44 3.09
CA VAL A 84 -6.23 4.99 4.34
C VAL A 84 -4.72 4.82 4.36
N ALA A 85 -4.00 5.94 4.45
CA ALA A 85 -2.56 5.94 4.65
C ALA A 85 -2.20 5.45 6.05
N ASN A 86 -1.00 4.90 6.24
CA ASN A 86 -0.53 4.41 7.55
C ASN A 86 -1.51 3.41 8.22
N MET A 87 -2.02 2.44 7.47
CA MET A 87 -2.92 1.39 7.99
C MET A 87 -2.42 0.69 9.28
N PRO A 88 -1.10 0.45 9.49
CA PRO A 88 -0.60 -0.12 10.74
C PRO A 88 -0.89 0.73 11.99
N GLY A 89 -1.18 2.03 11.83
CA GLY A 89 -1.56 2.93 12.91
C GLY A 89 -2.85 2.50 13.63
N ALA A 90 -3.76 1.80 12.95
CA ALA A 90 -5.00 1.27 13.55
C ALA A 90 -4.75 0.18 14.60
N VAL A 91 -3.57 -0.46 14.57
CA VAL A 91 -3.20 -1.59 15.44
C VAL A 91 -1.90 -1.29 16.19
N ALA A 92 -1.84 -0.11 16.83
CA ALA A 92 -0.64 0.46 17.43
C ALA A 92 0.16 -0.51 18.33
N GLN A 93 -0.51 -1.35 19.13
CA GLN A 93 0.20 -2.32 19.97
C GLN A 93 1.01 -3.30 19.11
N THR A 94 0.38 -3.95 18.14
CA THR A 94 1.01 -4.93 17.26
C THR A 94 2.05 -4.29 16.35
N SER A 95 1.72 -3.14 15.72
CA SER A 95 2.63 -2.47 14.78
C SER A 95 3.85 -1.88 15.48
N THR A 96 3.71 -1.36 16.70
CA THR A 96 4.84 -0.91 17.52
C THR A 96 5.81 -2.07 17.77
N PHE A 97 5.32 -3.21 18.28
CA PHE A 97 6.20 -4.35 18.52
C PHE A 97 6.86 -4.85 17.23
N ALA A 98 6.13 -4.94 16.11
CA ALA A 98 6.68 -5.38 14.84
C ALA A 98 7.81 -4.46 14.34
N LEU A 99 7.61 -3.14 14.42
CA LEU A 99 8.61 -2.15 14.04
C LEU A 99 9.82 -2.21 14.98
N THR A 100 9.61 -2.10 16.29
CA THR A 100 10.69 -2.01 17.27
C THR A 100 11.53 -3.28 17.34
N ASN A 101 10.93 -4.47 17.18
CA ASN A 101 11.68 -5.72 17.15
C ASN A 101 12.68 -5.78 15.99
N THR A 102 12.41 -5.06 14.89
CA THR A 102 13.31 -4.97 13.74
C THR A 102 14.29 -3.80 13.88
N THR A 103 13.87 -2.66 14.44
CA THR A 103 14.66 -1.43 14.44
C THR A 103 15.52 -1.22 15.68
N ILE A 104 15.24 -1.89 16.81
CA ILE A 104 15.93 -1.64 18.09
C ILE A 104 17.44 -1.90 18.00
N ALA A 105 17.87 -2.92 17.25
CA ALA A 105 19.28 -3.23 17.06
C ALA A 105 20.04 -2.09 16.35
N TYR A 106 19.40 -1.43 15.38
CA TYR A 106 19.95 -0.25 14.72
C TYR A 106 19.97 0.97 15.66
N GLY A 107 18.91 1.14 16.46
CA GLY A 107 18.83 2.21 17.46
C GLY A 107 19.96 2.14 18.50
N VAL A 108 20.28 0.95 19.01
CA VAL A 108 21.39 0.74 19.95
C VAL A 108 22.74 1.04 19.29
N LYS A 109 22.99 0.56 18.07
CA LYS A 109 24.23 0.86 17.33
C LYS A 109 24.43 2.37 17.13
N LEU A 110 23.36 3.07 16.77
CA LEU A 110 23.38 4.52 16.59
C LEU A 110 23.67 5.24 17.92
N ALA A 111 23.12 4.77 19.03
CA ALA A 111 23.35 5.34 20.36
C ALA A 111 24.80 5.15 20.82
N ASP A 112 25.39 3.98 20.60
CA ASP A 112 26.74 3.66 21.05
C ASP A 112 27.84 4.29 20.19
N LEU A 113 27.64 4.36 18.87
CA LEU A 113 28.69 4.72 17.90
C LEU A 113 28.48 6.11 17.26
N GLY A 114 27.28 6.67 17.36
CA GLY A 114 26.86 7.83 16.56
C GLY A 114 26.64 7.49 15.09
N ILE A 115 25.96 8.38 14.36
CA ILE A 115 25.47 8.12 12.99
C ILE A 115 26.58 7.79 11.98
N VAL A 116 27.70 8.52 12.01
CA VAL A 116 28.77 8.39 11.01
C VAL A 116 29.48 7.04 11.13
N GLU A 117 29.82 6.64 12.35
CA GLU A 117 30.56 5.40 12.55
C GLU A 117 29.66 4.18 12.43
N ALA A 118 28.40 4.27 12.88
CA ALA A 118 27.42 3.21 12.70
C ALA A 118 27.17 2.91 11.21
N ALA A 119 26.96 3.93 10.38
CA ALA A 119 26.70 3.76 8.93
C ALA A 119 27.93 3.23 8.16
N LYS A 120 29.15 3.55 8.61
CA LYS A 120 30.37 2.95 8.04
C LYS A 120 30.49 1.45 8.33
N ARG A 121 30.04 1.02 9.51
CA ARG A 121 30.16 -0.36 9.99
C ARG A 121 29.02 -1.27 9.57
N ASP A 122 27.84 -0.72 9.33
CA ASP A 122 26.66 -1.46 8.90
C ASP A 122 26.12 -0.89 7.59
N ARG A 123 26.31 -1.63 6.50
CA ARG A 123 25.87 -1.22 5.16
C ARG A 123 24.35 -1.10 5.03
N ALA A 124 23.59 -1.77 5.89
CA ALA A 124 22.13 -1.71 5.85
C ALA A 124 21.54 -0.47 6.55
N LEU A 125 22.37 0.25 7.31
CA LEU A 125 22.04 1.48 8.01
C LEU A 125 22.37 2.71 7.15
#